data_AF-A0A7I0RZ01-F1
#
_entry.id   AF-A0A7I0RZ01-F1
#
_cell.length_a   1.000
_cell.length_b   1.000
_cell.length_c   1.000
_cell.angle_alpha   90.00
_cell.angle_beta   90.00
_cell.angle_gamma   90.00
#
_symmetry.space_group_name_H-M   'P 1'
#
loop_
_entity.id
_entity.type
_entity.pdbx_description
1 polymer ?
#
loop_
_entity_poly.entity_id
_entity_poly.type
_entity_poly.pdbx_seq_one_letter_code
_entity_poly.pdbx_strand_id
1 'polypeptide(L)'
;MKKNYLLPVLLLSLLNSIPIIAQDSGSLHEKGTLGAEQIFGLLELPFLAIALIFSFLTATRLKGGKLGAGMALLAWGFVVMALGHLHMQIAHIFGYNLFKTLLGDTLGNYVWFIALIITWGLSALGFYKIYKASKI
;
A
#
# COMPACT_ATOMS: atom_id res chain seq x y z
N MET A 1 0.47 -38.06 20.93
CA MET A 1 0.22 -36.60 20.79
C MET A 1 -0.89 -36.41 19.78
N LYS A 2 -2.12 -36.03 20.21
CA LYS A 2 -3.25 -35.79 19.30
C LYS A 2 -3.01 -34.48 18.56
N LYS A 3 -2.95 -34.52 17.22
CA LYS A 3 -2.80 -33.33 16.37
C LYS A 3 -4.12 -32.55 16.38
N ASN A 4 -4.07 -31.32 16.89
CA ASN A 4 -5.22 -30.41 16.95
C ASN A 4 -5.45 -29.75 15.59
N TYR A 5 -6.15 -30.43 14.69
CA TYR A 5 -6.56 -29.90 13.39
C TYR A 5 -7.71 -28.88 13.48
N LEU A 6 -8.26 -28.64 14.67
CA LEU A 6 -9.36 -27.69 14.87
C LEU A 6 -8.91 -26.23 14.70
N LEU A 7 -7.67 -25.91 15.06
CA LEU A 7 -7.15 -24.53 15.02
C LEU A 7 -6.95 -24.00 13.58
N PRO A 8 -6.39 -24.77 12.62
CA PRO A 8 -6.31 -24.30 11.23
C PRO A 8 -7.67 -24.25 10.52
N VAL A 9 -8.62 -25.11 10.89
CA VAL A 9 -9.99 -25.09 10.31
C VAL A 9 -10.77 -23.86 10.77
N LEU A 10 -10.63 -23.48 12.05
CA LEU A 10 -11.28 -22.29 12.62
C LEU A 10 -10.68 -20.99 12.07
N LEU A 11 -9.37 -20.98 11.79
CA LEU A 11 -8.69 -19.88 11.11
C LEU A 11 -9.13 -19.74 9.64
N LEU A 12 -9.40 -20.85 8.94
CA LEU A 12 -9.89 -20.85 7.56
C LEU A 12 -11.34 -20.36 7.46
N SER A 13 -12.19 -20.64 8.46
CA SER A 13 -13.58 -20.16 8.47
C SER A 13 -13.71 -18.66 8.73
N LEU A 14 -12.73 -18.02 9.38
CA LEU A 14 -12.73 -16.57 9.62
C LEU A 14 -12.36 -15.75 8.37
N LEU A 15 -11.70 -16.37 7.38
CA LEU A 15 -11.31 -15.72 6.11
C LEU A 15 -12.46 -15.61 5.11
N ASN A 16 -13.51 -16.42 5.23
CA ASN A 16 -14.66 -16.43 4.32
C ASN A 16 -15.75 -15.41 4.68
N SER A 17 -15.61 -14.72 5.82
CA SER A 17 -16.61 -13.76 6.31
C SER A 17 -16.27 -12.31 6.00
N ILE A 18 -15.36 -12.05 5.04
CA ILE A 18 -15.12 -10.70 4.55
C ILE A 18 -16.25 -10.40 3.56
N PRO A 19 -17.22 -9.53 3.88
CA PRO A 19 -18.09 -9.01 2.84
C PRO A 19 -17.18 -8.25 1.86
N ILE A 20 -17.18 -8.67 0.60
CA ILE A 20 -16.64 -7.88 -0.50
C ILE A 20 -17.55 -6.66 -0.61
N ILE A 21 -17.33 -5.67 0.26
CA ILE A 21 -17.87 -4.33 0.10
C ILE A 21 -17.02 -3.73 -1.01
N ALA A 22 -17.49 -3.91 -2.25
CA ALA A 22 -17.24 -2.92 -3.27
C ALA A 22 -17.72 -1.59 -2.69
N GLN A 23 -16.78 -0.67 -2.45
CA GLN A 23 -17.09 0.70 -2.07
C GLN A 23 -17.76 1.35 -3.30
N ASP A 24 -19.08 1.21 -3.40
CA ASP A 24 -19.91 1.95 -4.35
C ASP A 24 -20.07 3.37 -3.79
N SER A 25 -19.10 4.23 -4.09
CA SER A 25 -19.14 5.66 -3.75
C SER A 25 -20.10 6.38 -4.69
N GLY A 26 -21.40 6.11 -4.51
CA GLY A 26 -22.46 6.68 -5.33
C GLY A 26 -23.66 7.10 -4.49
N SER A 27 -23.57 8.18 -3.70
CA SER A 27 -24.75 8.99 -3.41
C SER A 27 -24.44 10.37 -2.80
N LEU A 28 -24.98 11.39 -3.47
CA LEU A 28 -25.43 12.70 -2.97
C LEU A 28 -24.40 13.83 -2.84
N HIS A 29 -24.50 14.69 -3.84
CA HIS A 29 -23.80 15.95 -4.07
C HIS A 29 -24.23 17.01 -3.03
N GLU A 30 -23.70 16.97 -1.81
CA GLU A 30 -23.76 18.13 -0.90
C GLU A 30 -22.74 19.19 -1.34
N LYS A 31 -23.27 20.30 -1.88
CA LYS A 31 -22.53 21.54 -2.07
C LYS A 31 -22.16 22.11 -0.69
N GLY A 32 -20.86 22.16 -0.36
CA GLY A 32 -20.34 23.22 0.52
C GLY A 32 -19.37 22.84 1.63
N THR A 33 -19.02 21.57 1.82
CA THR A 33 -18.00 21.16 2.80
C THR A 33 -17.03 20.21 2.12
N LEU A 34 -15.74 20.52 2.15
CA LEU A 34 -14.71 19.55 1.75
C LEU A 34 -14.90 18.34 2.65
N GLY A 35 -15.33 17.21 2.08
CA GLY A 35 -15.53 15.98 2.81
C GLY A 35 -14.23 15.60 3.53
N ALA A 36 -14.33 15.10 4.77
CA ALA A 36 -13.15 14.74 5.56
C ALA A 36 -12.16 13.87 4.76
N GLU A 37 -12.66 12.97 3.93
CA GLU A 37 -11.87 12.12 3.02
C GLU A 37 -10.99 12.92 2.05
N GLN A 38 -11.50 14.02 1.52
CA GLN A 38 -10.79 14.88 0.58
C GLN A 38 -9.70 15.71 1.29
N ILE A 39 -9.97 16.12 2.53
CA ILE A 39 -8.98 16.80 3.39
C ILE A 39 -7.88 15.82 3.79
N PHE A 40 -8.24 14.61 4.23
CA PHE A 40 -7.28 13.56 4.59
C PHE A 40 -6.42 13.15 3.39
N GLY A 41 -7.02 13.00 2.21
CA GLY A 41 -6.29 12.68 0.98
C GLY A 41 -5.34 13.78 0.50
N LEU A 42 -5.75 15.05 0.64
CA LEU A 42 -4.89 16.19 0.33
C LEU A 42 -3.72 16.31 1.34
N LEU A 43 -3.98 16.02 2.61
CA LEU A 43 -2.98 16.05 3.67
C LEU A 43 -2.04 14.83 3.62
N GLU A 44 -2.50 13.70 3.08
CA GLU A 44 -1.71 12.48 2.91
C GLU A 44 -0.51 12.69 1.96
N LEU A 45 -0.69 13.40 0.86
CA LEU A 45 0.37 13.62 -0.14
C LEU A 45 1.66 14.25 0.41
N PRO A 46 1.63 15.35 1.20
CA PRO A 46 2.85 15.91 1.79
C PRO A 46 3.48 14.99 2.84
N PHE A 47 2.71 14.28 3.66
CA PHE A 47 3.26 13.32 4.62
C PHE A 47 3.92 12.13 3.94
N LEU A 48 3.28 11.61 2.89
CA LEU A 48 3.79 10.53 2.06
C LEU A 48 5.11 10.95 1.37
N ALA A 49 5.18 12.17 0.84
CA ALA A 49 6.39 12.71 0.25
C ALA A 49 7.55 12.80 1.26
N ILE A 50 7.29 13.31 2.47
CA ILE A 50 8.28 13.37 3.55
C ILE A 50 8.74 11.96 3.93
N ALA A 51 7.81 11.03 4.16
CA ALA A 51 8.12 9.63 4.49
C ALA A 51 9.00 8.98 3.42
N LEU A 52 8.68 9.22 2.14
CA LEU A 52 9.46 8.71 1.02
C LEU A 52 10.89 9.27 1.02
N ILE A 53 11.05 10.58 1.15
CA ILE A 53 12.36 11.25 1.19
C ILE A 53 13.20 10.70 2.35
N PHE A 54 12.62 10.63 3.56
CA PHE A 54 13.32 10.11 4.73
C PHE A 54 13.63 8.62 4.62
N SER A 55 12.82 7.82 3.93
CA SER A 55 13.11 6.40 3.69
C SER A 55 14.38 6.22 2.85
N PHE A 56 14.53 7.00 1.77
CA PHE A 56 15.73 6.97 0.93
C PHE A 56 16.94 7.58 1.63
N LEU A 57 16.76 8.68 2.35
CA LEU A 57 17.83 9.32 3.12
C LEU A 57 18.36 8.37 4.21
N THR A 58 17.47 7.64 4.89
CA THR A 58 17.85 6.60 5.84
C THR A 58 18.56 5.44 5.14
N ALA A 59 18.02 4.95 4.01
CA ALA A 59 18.66 3.88 3.24
C ALA A 59 20.08 4.24 2.77
N THR A 60 20.30 5.49 2.34
CA THR A 60 21.62 5.96 1.89
C THR A 60 22.61 6.17 3.03
N ARG A 61 22.15 6.52 4.24
CA ARG A 61 23.04 6.62 5.41
C ARG A 61 23.43 5.26 5.99
N LEU A 62 22.61 4.25 5.77
CA LEU A 62 22.90 2.86 6.13
C LEU A 62 23.76 2.13 5.07
N LYS A 63 24.33 2.87 4.09
CA LYS A 63 25.17 2.35 2.99
C LYS A 63 26.35 1.55 3.54
N GLY A 64 26.30 0.24 3.38
CA GLY A 64 27.44 -0.65 3.66
C GLY A 64 27.08 -2.05 4.12
N GLY A 65 25.82 -2.33 4.50
CA GLY A 65 25.45 -3.62 5.06
C GLY A 65 24.09 -4.16 4.63
N LYS A 66 23.79 -5.39 5.07
CA LYS A 66 22.49 -6.07 4.88
C LYS A 66 21.31 -5.23 5.38
N LEU A 67 21.55 -4.38 6.38
CA LEU A 67 20.57 -3.48 6.98
C LEU A 67 20.20 -2.32 6.03
N GLY A 68 21.18 -1.65 5.41
CA GLY A 68 20.90 -0.63 4.39
C GLY A 68 20.25 -1.19 3.13
N ALA A 69 20.64 -2.39 2.72
CA ALA A 69 19.98 -3.10 1.62
C ALA A 69 18.51 -3.45 1.94
N GLY A 70 18.18 -3.76 3.19
CA GLY A 70 16.81 -3.96 3.64
C GLY A 70 16.00 -2.67 3.67
N MET A 71 16.61 -1.58 4.15
CA MET A 71 15.97 -0.26 4.15
C MET A 71 15.71 0.26 2.72
N ALA A 72 16.62 0.00 1.77
CA ALA A 72 16.40 0.33 0.36
C ALA A 72 15.20 -0.41 -0.24
N LEU A 73 15.00 -1.68 0.10
CA LEU A 73 13.80 -2.43 -0.34
C LEU A 73 12.52 -1.85 0.24
N LEU A 74 12.53 -1.44 1.51
CA LEU A 74 11.39 -0.75 2.12
C LEU A 74 11.10 0.58 1.42
N ALA A 75 12.13 1.38 1.14
CA ALA A 75 11.98 2.65 0.42
C ALA A 75 11.35 2.44 -0.97
N TRP A 76 11.78 1.41 -1.72
CA TRP A 76 11.15 1.04 -2.99
C TRP A 76 9.70 0.57 -2.83
N GLY A 77 9.38 -0.16 -1.75
CA GLY A 77 7.99 -0.49 -1.42
C GLY A 77 7.13 0.75 -1.18
N PHE A 78 7.66 1.73 -0.46
CA PHE A 78 6.99 3.02 -0.24
C PHE A 78 6.81 3.83 -1.53
N VAL A 79 7.71 3.73 -2.51
CA VAL A 79 7.48 4.36 -3.83
C VAL A 79 6.23 3.78 -4.50
N VAL A 80 6.12 2.45 -4.53
CA VAL A 80 4.98 1.78 -5.19
C VAL A 80 3.67 2.11 -4.47
N MET A 81 3.68 2.11 -3.14
CA MET A 81 2.56 2.56 -2.33
C MET A 81 2.19 4.03 -2.61
N ALA A 82 3.18 4.92 -2.63
CA ALA A 82 2.97 6.34 -2.88
C ALA A 82 2.34 6.61 -4.25
N LEU A 83 2.78 5.89 -5.28
CA LEU A 83 2.16 5.95 -6.60
C LEU A 83 0.72 5.45 -6.60
N GLY A 84 0.40 4.41 -5.83
CA GLY A 84 -0.97 3.93 -5.64
C GLY A 84 -1.87 4.98 -4.99
N HIS A 85 -1.42 5.62 -3.91
CA HIS A 85 -2.16 6.70 -3.25
C HIS A 85 -2.31 7.92 -4.16
N LEU A 86 -1.24 8.33 -4.85
CA LEU A 86 -1.29 9.43 -5.80
C LEU A 86 -2.28 9.17 -6.94
N HIS A 87 -2.33 7.93 -7.45
CA HIS A 87 -3.36 7.54 -8.42
C HIS A 87 -4.78 7.68 -7.85
N MET A 88 -5.03 7.15 -6.66
CA MET A 88 -6.36 7.23 -6.01
C MET A 88 -6.77 8.68 -5.75
N GLN A 89 -5.85 9.53 -5.30
CA GLN A 89 -6.11 10.96 -5.08
C GLN A 89 -6.38 11.71 -6.39
N ILE A 90 -5.67 11.41 -7.48
CA ILE A 90 -5.94 12.01 -8.79
C ILE A 90 -7.34 11.63 -9.29
N ALA A 91 -7.72 10.35 -9.18
CA ALA A 91 -9.04 9.89 -9.56
C ALA A 91 -10.15 10.60 -8.77
N HIS A 92 -9.92 10.80 -7.47
CA HIS A 92 -10.88 11.42 -6.56
C HIS A 92 -10.99 12.95 -6.76
N ILE A 93 -9.87 13.65 -6.99
CA ILE A 93 -9.86 15.13 -7.11
C ILE A 93 -10.27 15.61 -8.51
N PHE A 94 -9.84 14.91 -9.57
CA PHE A 94 -10.06 15.33 -10.95
C PHE A 94 -11.22 14.60 -11.64
N GLY A 95 -11.84 13.60 -10.99
CA GLY A 95 -12.84 12.73 -11.62
C GLY A 95 -12.28 11.94 -12.81
N TYR A 96 -10.95 11.89 -12.95
CA TYR A 96 -10.26 11.34 -14.11
C TYR A 96 -9.48 10.10 -13.71
N ASN A 97 -10.01 8.93 -14.04
CA ASN A 97 -9.35 7.66 -13.81
C ASN A 97 -8.26 7.44 -14.87
N LEU A 98 -7.07 8.02 -14.68
CA LEU A 98 -5.95 7.95 -15.62
C LEU A 98 -5.68 6.51 -16.11
N PHE A 99 -5.75 5.53 -15.20
CA PHE A 99 -5.60 4.10 -15.53
C PHE A 99 -6.78 3.52 -16.32
N LYS A 100 -8.02 3.91 -16.04
CA LYS A 100 -9.18 3.47 -16.84
C LYS A 100 -9.15 4.06 -18.25
N THR A 101 -8.68 5.29 -18.40
CA THR A 101 -8.59 5.95 -19.71
C THR A 101 -7.42 5.45 -20.55
N LEU A 102 -6.28 5.12 -19.95
CA LEU A 102 -5.10 4.61 -20.66
C LEU A 102 -5.06 3.08 -20.84
N LEU A 103 -5.61 2.31 -19.89
CA LEU A 103 -5.51 0.84 -19.87
C LEU A 103 -6.87 0.12 -19.80
N GLY A 104 -7.97 0.79 -19.47
CA GLY A 104 -9.28 0.15 -19.29
C GLY A 104 -9.47 -0.47 -17.91
N ASP A 105 -10.73 -0.64 -17.49
CA ASP A 105 -11.14 -1.08 -16.14
C ASP A 105 -10.47 -2.39 -15.69
N THR A 106 -10.31 -3.32 -16.61
CA THR A 106 -9.75 -4.65 -16.30
C THR A 106 -8.24 -4.60 -16.05
N LEU A 107 -7.48 -3.88 -16.88
CA LEU A 107 -6.02 -3.76 -16.72
C LEU A 107 -5.64 -2.85 -15.56
N GLY A 108 -6.43 -1.81 -15.27
CA GLY A 108 -6.24 -0.97 -14.07
C GLY A 108 -6.28 -1.80 -12.78
N ASN A 109 -7.25 -2.71 -12.67
CA ASN A 109 -7.36 -3.61 -11.51
C ASN A 109 -6.17 -4.58 -11.40
N TYR A 110 -5.70 -5.15 -12.51
CA TYR A 110 -4.53 -6.02 -12.50
C TYR A 110 -3.26 -5.27 -12.11
N VAL A 111 -3.03 -4.06 -12.63
CA VAL A 111 -1.86 -3.25 -12.28
C VAL A 111 -1.90 -2.87 -10.80
N TRP A 112 -3.06 -2.50 -10.27
CA TRP A 112 -3.21 -2.22 -8.84
C TRP A 112 -2.92 -3.44 -7.97
N PHE A 113 -3.42 -4.61 -8.35
CA PHE A 113 -3.14 -5.86 -7.63
C PHE A 113 -1.66 -6.25 -7.67
N ILE A 114 -1.01 -6.08 -8.82
CA ILE A 114 0.44 -6.30 -8.97
C ILE A 114 1.22 -5.30 -8.10
N ALA A 115 0.82 -4.04 -8.07
CA ALA A 115 1.44 -3.01 -7.23
C ALA A 115 1.34 -3.36 -5.73
N LEU A 116 0.22 -3.94 -5.28
CA LEU A 116 0.11 -4.49 -3.93
C LEU A 116 1.11 -5.63 -3.71
N ILE A 117 1.13 -6.64 -4.56
CA ILE A 117 2.08 -7.77 -4.40
C ILE A 117 3.52 -7.25 -4.31
N ILE A 118 3.90 -6.30 -5.15
CA ILE A 118 5.23 -5.70 -5.15
C ILE A 118 5.48 -4.91 -3.86
N THR A 119 4.56 -4.06 -3.43
CA THR A 119 4.70 -3.25 -2.21
C THR A 119 4.92 -4.12 -0.98
N TRP A 120 4.09 -5.15 -0.82
CA TRP A 120 4.13 -6.05 0.33
C TRP A 120 5.33 -7.00 0.24
N GLY A 121 5.66 -7.48 -0.96
CA GLY A 121 6.84 -8.32 -1.22
C GLY A 121 8.15 -7.59 -0.93
N LEU A 122 8.31 -6.37 -1.44
CA LEU A 122 9.47 -5.53 -1.16
C LEU A 122 9.58 -5.21 0.34
N SER A 123 8.46 -4.90 0.98
CA SER A 123 8.45 -4.61 2.41
C SER A 123 8.83 -5.83 3.25
N ALA A 124 8.26 -7.00 2.97
CA ALA A 124 8.59 -8.24 3.65
C ALA A 124 10.07 -8.61 3.49
N LEU A 125 10.61 -8.51 2.27
CA LEU A 125 12.03 -8.76 2.00
C LEU A 125 12.93 -7.73 2.70
N GLY A 126 12.51 -6.46 2.72
CA GLY A 126 13.21 -5.39 3.43
C GLY A 126 13.31 -5.66 4.93
N PHE A 127 12.18 -5.93 5.57
CA PHE A 127 12.13 -6.30 6.99
C PHE A 127 12.91 -7.58 7.29
N TYR A 128 12.82 -8.61 6.44
CA TYR A 128 13.60 -9.84 6.62
C TYR A 128 15.11 -9.58 6.61
N LYS A 129 15.59 -8.75 5.68
CA LYS A 129 17.01 -8.38 5.62
C LYS A 129 17.45 -7.58 6.84
N ILE A 130 16.62 -6.66 7.32
CA ILE A 130 16.90 -5.89 8.55
C ILE A 130 16.93 -6.82 9.76
N TYR A 131 15.93 -7.70 9.93
CA TYR A 131 15.84 -8.67 11.02
C TYR A 131 17.06 -9.59 11.06
N LYS A 132 17.48 -10.11 9.91
CA LYS A 132 18.67 -10.98 9.82
C LYS A 132 19.96 -10.21 10.14
N ALA A 133 20.02 -8.92 9.80
CA ALA A 133 21.17 -8.08 10.08
C ALA A 133 21.24 -7.63 11.55
N SER A 134 20.10 -7.43 12.21
CA SER A 134 20.01 -6.98 13.60
C SER A 134 20.21 -8.09 14.65
N LYS A 135 20.31 -9.35 14.20
CA LYS A 135 20.49 -10.53 15.07
C LYS A 135 21.95 -10.95 15.23
N ILE A 136 22.88 -10.10 14.77
CA ILE A 136 24.34 -10.18 14.92
C ILE A 136 24.72 -9.20 16.01
#